data_AF-A0AAN2DCM1-F1
#
_entry.id   AF-A0AAN2DCM1-F1
#
_cell.length_a   1.000
_cell.length_b   1.000
_cell.length_c   1.000
_cell.angle_alpha   90.00
_cell.angle_beta   90.00
_cell.angle_gamma   90.00
#
_symmetry.space_group_name_H-M   'P 1'
#
loop_
_entity.id
_entity.type
_entity.pdbx_description
1 polymer ?
#
loop_
_entity_poly.entity_id
_entity_poly.type
_entity_poly.pdbx_seq_one_letter_code
_entity_poly.pdbx_strand_id
1 'polypeptide(L)'
;MGETYIKVDGAVKRAVDIYRKINGVWQSSTELYSKLPADGALKNVFTSEIVINITSNRQDLILENLFTVAQWTSSARKRVVIASNVIVNGSSWDWALAAQNGGRAASWGGTLTLENYGSIQGRGGQPNGGRGGNAIFPDDGQTWTKKLQLINAGTILGGGGGGGQGGTGGAGIWQQEFMEGPQYNRTSGSASYWVAEWTQNRTSAIWNNGIFVPPAANSGVTERDGTDGWRYYRHTMRDNGDGSASYYEVIRRRWENRNSSGGTGGNGGAGQGWQQGRTNGVGGAGGGTNAGSGGTGGNGGGWGAAGAGGATGNSGNNGGGTAGGAGGAAGVAYRSAIVQVVSNTGTISGRIT
;
A
#
# COMPACT_ATOMS: atom_id res chain seq x y z
N MET A 1 -7.71 36.89 -25.93
CA MET A 1 -6.32 37.40 -25.95
C MET A 1 -6.06 37.96 -27.34
N GLY A 2 -5.49 39.17 -27.47
CA GLY A 2 -5.31 39.78 -28.78
C GLY A 2 -4.06 39.24 -29.48
N GLU A 3 -4.23 38.68 -30.67
CA GLU A 3 -3.11 38.37 -31.57
C GLU A 3 -2.55 39.68 -32.13
N THR A 4 -1.23 39.73 -32.28
CA THR A 4 -0.55 40.91 -32.84
C THR A 4 -0.34 40.72 -34.32
N TYR A 5 -0.90 41.65 -35.09
CA TYR A 5 -0.70 41.71 -36.51
C TYR A 5 0.03 42.99 -36.90
N ILE A 6 0.92 42.86 -37.87
CA ILE A 6 1.59 43.98 -38.54
C ILE A 6 1.09 44.05 -39.98
N LYS A 7 0.93 45.26 -40.50
CA LYS A 7 0.61 45.47 -41.90
C LYS A 7 1.91 45.63 -42.68
N VAL A 8 2.18 44.70 -43.60
CA VAL A 8 3.36 44.71 -44.48
C VAL A 8 2.84 44.76 -45.91
N ASP A 9 3.16 45.83 -46.64
CA ASP A 9 2.73 46.07 -48.03
C ASP A 9 1.22 45.89 -48.24
N GLY A 10 0.42 46.40 -47.31
CA GLY A 10 -1.04 46.30 -47.37
C GLY A 10 -1.64 45.03 -46.76
N ALA A 11 -0.85 43.96 -46.59
CA ALA A 11 -1.30 42.69 -46.04
C ALA A 11 -1.12 42.61 -44.51
N VAL A 12 -2.15 42.11 -43.82
CA VAL A 12 -2.10 41.86 -42.37
C VAL A 12 -1.42 40.53 -42.12
N LYS A 13 -0.26 40.54 -41.45
CA LYS A 13 0.53 39.36 -41.10
C LYS A 13 0.69 39.23 -39.60
N ARG A 14 0.61 38.01 -39.07
CA ARG A 14 0.86 37.75 -37.65
C ARG A 14 2.35 37.97 -37.34
N ALA A 15 2.66 38.76 -36.32
CA ALA A 15 4.02 38.92 -35.85
C ALA A 15 4.42 37.70 -35.00
N VAL A 16 5.39 36.92 -35.47
CA VAL A 16 5.91 35.73 -34.77
C VAL A 16 7.23 36.05 -34.09
N ASP A 17 8.15 36.68 -34.82
CA ASP A 17 9.42 37.20 -34.31
C ASP A 17 9.57 38.67 -34.71
N ILE A 18 9.95 39.50 -33.75
CA ILE A 18 10.26 40.91 -33.99
C ILE A 18 11.75 41.09 -33.73
N TYR A 19 12.45 41.68 -34.69
CA TYR A 19 13.85 42.03 -34.56
C TYR A 19 14.00 43.55 -34.54
N ARG A 20 14.96 44.04 -33.76
CA ARG A 20 15.41 45.43 -33.79
C ARG A 20 16.87 45.47 -34.22
N LYS A 21 17.21 46.47 -35.02
CA LYS A 21 18.59 46.68 -35.45
C LYS A 21 19.29 47.60 -34.44
N ILE A 22 20.33 47.10 -33.77
CA ILE A 22 21.16 47.85 -32.83
C ILE A 22 22.59 47.80 -33.35
N ASN A 23 23.18 48.97 -33.60
CA ASN A 23 24.56 49.09 -34.11
C ASN A 23 24.83 48.22 -35.35
N GLY A 24 23.87 48.17 -36.27
CA GLY A 24 23.99 47.38 -37.50
C GLY A 24 23.61 45.89 -37.37
N VAL A 25 23.49 45.36 -36.16
CA VAL A 25 23.20 43.95 -35.88
C VAL A 25 21.71 43.76 -35.58
N TRP A 26 21.08 42.77 -36.22
CA TRP A 26 19.72 42.36 -35.88
C TRP A 26 19.72 41.58 -34.57
N GLN A 27 18.94 42.06 -33.60
CA GLN A 27 18.73 41.41 -32.32
C GLN A 27 17.24 41.11 -32.15
N SER A 28 16.90 39.95 -31.60
CA SER A 28 15.52 39.61 -31.27
C SER A 28 14.99 40.58 -30.21
N SER A 29 13.83 41.18 -30.48
CA SER A 29 13.08 41.97 -29.51
C SER A 29 12.28 41.02 -28.62
N THR A 30 12.48 41.11 -27.31
CA THR A 30 11.69 40.35 -26.33
C THR A 30 10.31 40.95 -26.13
N GLU A 31 10.17 42.26 -26.35
CA GLU A 31 8.93 43.01 -26.20
C GLU A 31 8.80 44.09 -27.29
N LEU A 32 7.57 44.41 -27.68
CA LEU A 32 7.23 45.61 -28.46
C LEU A 32 6.09 46.35 -27.76
N TYR A 33 6.21 47.66 -27.63
CA TYR A 33 5.15 48.52 -27.12
C TYR A 33 4.66 49.44 -28.23
N SER A 34 3.34 49.56 -28.36
CA SER A 34 2.71 50.61 -29.16
C SER A 34 2.20 51.70 -28.23
N LYS A 35 2.45 52.95 -28.58
CA LYS A 35 1.80 54.08 -27.91
C LYS A 35 0.34 54.14 -28.35
N LEU A 36 -0.60 54.13 -27.39
CA LEU A 36 -2.01 54.30 -27.68
C LEU A 36 -2.28 55.75 -28.11
N PRO A 37 -3.08 55.98 -29.17
CA PRO A 37 -3.32 57.33 -29.68
C PRO A 37 -4.06 58.25 -28.70
N ALA A 38 -4.87 57.69 -27.79
CA ALA A 38 -5.81 58.46 -26.97
C ALA A 38 -5.18 59.10 -25.73
N ASP A 39 -4.24 58.43 -25.10
CA ASP A 39 -3.67 58.82 -23.80
C ASP A 39 -2.14 58.78 -23.76
N GLY A 40 -1.50 58.34 -24.85
CA GLY A 40 -0.07 58.15 -24.93
C GLY A 40 0.46 57.00 -24.06
N ALA A 41 -0.41 56.15 -23.51
CA ALA A 41 0.00 55.00 -22.72
C ALA A 41 0.70 53.97 -23.61
N LEU A 42 1.75 53.33 -23.08
CA LEU A 42 2.44 52.25 -23.76
C LEU A 42 1.66 50.94 -23.54
N LYS A 43 1.12 50.38 -24.61
CA LYS A 43 0.51 49.05 -24.61
C LYS A 43 1.54 48.05 -25.13
N ASN A 44 1.83 47.02 -24.35
CA ASN A 44 2.61 45.89 -24.84
C ASN A 44 1.82 45.19 -25.95
N VAL A 45 2.38 45.22 -27.16
CA VAL A 45 1.80 44.64 -28.38
C VAL A 45 2.61 43.45 -28.88
N PHE A 46 3.74 43.10 -28.28
CA PHE A 46 4.43 41.85 -28.61
C PHE A 46 5.23 41.43 -27.40
N THR A 47 5.20 40.14 -27.08
CA THR A 47 6.12 39.55 -26.12
C THR A 47 6.59 38.24 -26.74
N SER A 48 7.90 38.05 -26.86
CA SER A 48 8.47 36.80 -27.35
C SER A 48 7.90 35.61 -26.55
N GLU A 49 7.46 34.57 -27.25
CA GLU A 49 6.91 33.34 -26.68
C GLU A 49 7.77 32.15 -27.12
N ILE A 50 8.17 31.33 -26.16
CA ILE A 50 8.90 30.08 -26.39
C ILE A 50 7.90 28.94 -26.28
N VAL A 51 7.67 28.24 -27.39
CA VAL A 51 6.70 27.13 -27.47
C VAL A 51 7.43 25.80 -27.62
N ILE A 52 7.10 24.83 -26.78
CA ILE A 52 7.63 23.46 -26.85
C ILE A 52 6.47 22.48 -27.00
N ASN A 53 6.55 21.61 -28.02
CA ASN A 53 5.56 20.58 -28.28
C ASN A 53 6.07 19.22 -27.81
N ILE A 54 5.32 18.54 -26.96
CA ILE A 54 5.54 17.16 -26.55
C ILE A 54 4.64 16.28 -27.42
N THR A 55 5.26 15.57 -28.37
CA THR A 55 4.59 14.77 -29.40
C THR A 55 4.75 13.27 -29.21
N SER A 56 5.47 12.85 -28.18
CA SER A 56 5.69 11.45 -27.83
C SER A 56 5.50 11.24 -26.33
N ASN A 57 5.19 10.00 -25.93
CA ASN A 57 5.07 9.64 -24.52
C ASN A 57 6.32 10.03 -23.72
N ARG A 58 6.09 10.49 -22.49
CA ARG A 58 7.14 10.88 -21.54
C ARG A 58 6.88 10.24 -20.19
N GLN A 59 7.95 10.03 -19.45
CA GLN A 59 7.92 9.57 -18.07
C GLN A 59 8.63 10.61 -17.21
N ASP A 60 8.07 10.92 -16.05
CA ASP A 60 8.60 11.87 -15.06
C ASP A 60 9.02 13.20 -15.69
N LEU A 61 8.08 13.83 -16.41
CA LEU A 61 8.37 15.02 -17.19
C LEU A 61 8.61 16.23 -16.29
N ILE A 62 9.81 16.81 -16.38
CA ILE A 62 10.14 18.08 -15.74
C ILE A 62 10.13 19.18 -16.81
N LEU A 63 9.22 20.15 -16.69
CA LEU A 63 9.07 21.21 -17.71
C LEU A 63 10.32 22.08 -17.83
N GLU A 64 10.99 22.40 -16.71
CA GLU A 64 12.25 23.15 -16.67
C GLU A 64 13.33 22.57 -17.61
N ASN A 65 13.43 21.24 -17.69
CA ASN A 65 14.46 20.56 -18.48
C ASN A 65 14.23 20.68 -19.99
N LEU A 66 13.05 21.15 -20.40
CA LEU A 66 12.74 21.41 -21.81
C LEU A 66 13.37 22.74 -22.30
N PHE A 67 13.72 23.63 -21.38
CA PHE A 67 14.26 24.95 -21.69
C PHE A 67 15.77 25.01 -21.40
N THR A 68 16.51 25.74 -22.24
CA THR A 68 17.86 26.16 -21.87
C THR A 68 17.81 27.08 -20.65
N VAL A 69 18.92 27.20 -19.91
CA VAL A 69 18.97 28.06 -18.72
C VAL A 69 18.56 29.50 -19.05
N ALA A 70 19.05 30.04 -20.17
CA ALA A 70 18.72 31.40 -20.62
C ALA A 70 17.23 31.54 -20.98
N GLN A 71 16.63 30.53 -21.63
CA GLN A 71 15.21 30.54 -21.94
C GLN A 71 14.37 30.50 -20.65
N TRP A 72 14.71 29.60 -19.72
CA TRP A 72 13.98 29.42 -18.46
C TRP A 72 13.92 30.69 -17.62
N THR A 73 15.04 31.41 -17.49
CA THR A 73 15.12 32.63 -16.68
C THR A 73 14.67 33.90 -17.41
N SER A 74 14.56 33.86 -18.74
CA SER A 74 14.10 35.02 -19.53
C SER A 74 12.67 35.46 -19.19
N SER A 75 12.36 36.74 -19.37
CA SER A 75 11.01 37.30 -19.22
C SER A 75 10.03 36.85 -20.32
N ALA A 76 10.52 36.14 -21.35
CA ALA A 76 9.69 35.60 -22.41
C ALA A 76 8.62 34.66 -21.86
N ARG A 77 7.44 34.71 -22.49
CA ARG A 77 6.36 33.77 -22.19
C ARG A 77 6.78 32.37 -22.60
N LYS A 78 6.36 31.38 -21.84
CA LYS A 78 6.66 29.98 -22.09
C LYS A 78 5.37 29.20 -22.21
N ARG A 79 5.31 28.35 -23.22
CA ARG A 79 4.17 27.47 -23.43
C ARG A 79 4.67 26.08 -23.77
N VAL A 80 4.15 25.09 -23.03
CA VAL A 80 4.37 23.68 -23.30
C VAL A 80 3.04 23.08 -23.72
N VAL A 81 3.03 22.39 -24.85
CA VAL A 81 1.84 21.74 -25.41
C VAL A 81 2.06 20.24 -25.39
N ILE A 82 1.22 19.50 -24.66
CA ILE A 82 1.15 18.04 -24.72
C ILE A 82 0.13 17.69 -25.79
N ALA A 83 0.58 17.07 -26.87
CA ALA A 83 -0.27 16.70 -27.99
C ALA A 83 -1.32 15.64 -27.63
N SER A 84 -2.39 15.55 -28.42
CA SER A 84 -3.34 14.45 -28.34
C SER A 84 -2.63 13.10 -28.52
N ASN A 85 -3.10 12.06 -27.83
CA ASN A 85 -2.51 10.70 -27.79
C ASN A 85 -1.14 10.60 -27.11
N VAL A 86 -0.61 11.68 -26.54
CA VAL A 86 0.60 11.62 -25.70
C VAL A 86 0.22 11.31 -24.26
N ILE A 87 0.97 10.39 -23.66
CA ILE A 87 0.87 10.06 -22.24
C ILE A 87 2.13 10.51 -21.52
N VAL A 88 1.94 11.35 -20.51
CA VAL A 88 2.94 11.69 -19.50
C VAL A 88 2.63 10.89 -18.24
N ASN A 89 3.51 9.98 -17.85
CA ASN A 89 3.30 9.08 -16.72
C ASN A 89 4.35 9.23 -15.62
N GLY A 90 4.00 8.83 -14.40
CA GLY A 90 4.94 8.70 -13.29
C GLY A 90 5.57 7.31 -13.22
N SER A 91 6.82 7.24 -12.79
CA SER A 91 7.56 5.99 -12.52
C SER A 91 7.52 5.61 -11.03
N SER A 92 8.69 5.31 -10.43
CA SER A 92 8.91 5.21 -9.00
C SER A 92 8.75 6.54 -8.26
N TRP A 93 8.77 7.66 -8.97
CA TRP A 93 8.52 8.97 -8.39
C TRP A 93 7.04 9.17 -8.06
N ASP A 94 6.80 10.03 -7.08
CA ASP A 94 5.47 10.38 -6.60
C ASP A 94 4.63 11.16 -7.62
N TRP A 95 5.12 11.41 -8.85
CA TRP A 95 4.46 12.30 -9.82
C TRP A 95 4.77 11.97 -11.28
N ALA A 96 3.90 12.40 -12.19
CA ALA A 96 4.09 12.24 -13.64
C ALA A 96 4.69 13.49 -14.31
N LEU A 97 4.32 14.66 -13.82
CA LEU A 97 4.79 15.95 -14.31
C LEU A 97 5.14 16.89 -13.15
N ALA A 98 6.28 17.56 -13.28
CA ALA A 98 6.69 18.66 -12.42
C ALA A 98 7.00 19.91 -13.25
N ALA A 99 6.64 21.09 -12.75
CA ALA A 99 7.02 22.35 -13.38
C ALA A 99 8.54 22.59 -13.29
N GLN A 100 9.13 22.20 -12.15
CA GLN A 100 10.54 22.33 -11.83
C GLN A 100 10.93 21.21 -10.86
N ASN A 101 12.20 20.83 -10.82
CA ASN A 101 12.72 19.89 -9.84
C ASN A 101 14.04 20.40 -9.25
N GLY A 102 13.96 21.31 -8.27
CA GLY A 102 15.00 21.73 -7.31
C GLY A 102 16.42 22.12 -7.78
N GLY A 103 16.81 21.83 -9.02
CA GLY A 103 18.19 21.75 -9.49
C GLY A 103 18.68 23.01 -10.18
N ARG A 104 17.81 23.99 -10.47
CA ARG A 104 18.24 25.35 -10.86
C ARG A 104 17.71 26.35 -9.84
N ALA A 105 18.60 27.20 -9.35
CA ALA A 105 18.34 28.17 -8.27
C ALA A 105 17.34 29.29 -8.64
N ALA A 106 16.83 29.34 -9.86
CA ALA A 106 15.95 30.42 -10.33
C ALA A 106 14.60 29.87 -10.80
N SER A 107 13.52 30.46 -10.29
CA SER A 107 12.17 30.27 -10.82
C SER A 107 12.10 30.72 -12.28
N TRP A 108 11.12 30.20 -13.04
CA TRP A 108 10.92 30.65 -14.42
C TRP A 108 10.66 32.16 -14.49
N GLY A 109 11.30 32.82 -15.46
CA GLY A 109 10.95 34.18 -15.85
C GLY A 109 9.65 34.21 -16.66
N GLY A 110 8.98 35.37 -16.71
CA GLY A 110 7.71 35.51 -17.43
C GLY A 110 6.59 34.63 -16.89
N THR A 111 5.69 34.18 -17.78
CA THR A 111 4.61 33.23 -17.52
C THR A 111 4.95 31.84 -18.07
N LEU A 112 4.47 30.80 -17.41
CA LEU A 112 4.57 29.41 -17.89
C LEU A 112 3.16 28.85 -18.05
N THR A 113 2.81 28.44 -19.27
CA THR A 113 1.53 27.81 -19.62
C THR A 113 1.76 26.37 -20.03
N LEU A 114 0.95 25.45 -19.49
CA LEU A 114 0.83 24.08 -19.93
C LEU A 114 -0.53 23.91 -20.60
N GLU A 115 -0.53 23.57 -21.90
CA GLU A 115 -1.70 23.10 -22.62
C GLU A 115 -1.67 21.58 -22.69
N ASN A 116 -2.64 20.92 -22.05
CA ASN A 116 -2.75 19.46 -22.07
C ASN A 116 -3.88 19.02 -22.99
N TYR A 117 -3.54 18.41 -24.13
CA TYR A 117 -4.47 17.69 -25.01
C TYR A 117 -4.31 16.16 -24.91
N GLY A 118 -3.28 15.69 -24.19
CA GLY A 118 -2.99 14.28 -23.97
C GLY A 118 -3.48 13.80 -22.61
N SER A 119 -2.74 12.87 -22.00
CA SER A 119 -3.02 12.35 -20.67
C SER A 119 -1.83 12.49 -19.74
N ILE A 120 -2.05 13.02 -18.53
CA ILE A 120 -1.08 13.07 -17.44
C ILE A 120 -1.56 12.10 -16.35
N GLN A 121 -0.80 11.04 -16.07
CA GLN A 121 -1.26 9.91 -15.26
C GLN A 121 -0.28 9.56 -14.13
N GLY A 122 -0.77 9.65 -12.90
CA GLY A 122 -0.07 9.12 -11.73
C GLY A 122 -0.05 7.58 -11.72
N ARG A 123 0.87 7.02 -10.94
CA ARG A 123 0.99 5.57 -10.71
C ARG A 123 -0.10 5.05 -9.76
N GLY A 124 -0.52 3.81 -9.93
CA GLY A 124 -1.43 3.14 -9.01
C GLY A 124 -0.71 2.71 -7.73
N GLY A 125 -1.36 2.89 -6.59
CA GLY A 125 -0.86 2.47 -5.29
C GLY A 125 -0.66 0.96 -5.23
N GLN A 126 0.42 0.53 -4.60
CA GLN A 126 0.69 -0.90 -4.41
C GLN A 126 -0.28 -1.53 -3.41
N PRO A 127 -0.54 -2.85 -3.51
CA PRO A 127 -1.24 -3.62 -2.49
C PRO A 127 -0.78 -3.32 -1.06
N ASN A 128 -1.67 -3.54 -0.10
CA ASN A 128 -1.42 -3.40 1.34
C ASN A 128 -1.13 -1.95 1.78
N GLY A 129 -1.91 -0.99 1.26
CA GLY A 129 -1.90 0.40 1.72
C GLY A 129 -0.99 1.35 0.96
N GLY A 130 -0.45 0.95 -0.20
CA GLY A 130 0.42 1.80 -1.01
C GLY A 130 -0.29 3.06 -1.51
N ARG A 131 0.38 4.21 -1.41
CA ARG A 131 -0.16 5.50 -1.89
C ARG A 131 -0.19 5.55 -3.43
N GLY A 132 -1.24 6.14 -4.00
CA GLY A 132 -1.30 6.48 -5.43
C GLY A 132 -0.38 7.65 -5.78
N GLY A 133 0.31 7.57 -6.92
CA GLY A 133 1.17 8.63 -7.45
C GLY A 133 0.36 9.83 -7.94
N ASN A 134 0.93 11.01 -7.81
CA ASN A 134 0.33 12.27 -8.24
C ASN A 134 0.45 12.42 -9.77
N ALA A 135 -0.40 13.26 -10.37
CA ALA A 135 -0.26 13.62 -11.78
C ALA A 135 0.69 14.81 -11.93
N ILE A 136 0.31 15.99 -11.46
CA ILE A 136 1.14 17.21 -11.50
C ILE A 136 1.60 17.55 -10.07
N PHE A 137 2.88 17.36 -9.78
CA PHE A 137 3.45 17.67 -8.47
C PHE A 137 4.95 18.03 -8.59
N PRO A 138 5.32 19.30 -8.40
CA PRO A 138 6.67 19.74 -8.14
C PRO A 138 6.96 19.84 -6.64
N ASP A 139 8.25 19.67 -6.36
CA ASP A 139 9.03 19.94 -5.16
C ASP A 139 8.29 20.69 -4.03
N ASP A 140 8.13 20.00 -2.91
CA ASP A 140 7.50 20.46 -1.67
C ASP A 140 8.38 21.41 -0.84
N GLY A 141 9.65 21.61 -1.24
CA GLY A 141 10.60 22.51 -0.56
C GLY A 141 10.59 23.97 -1.04
N GLN A 142 9.79 24.34 -2.06
CA GLN A 142 9.85 25.66 -2.69
C GLN A 142 8.60 26.51 -2.38
N THR A 143 8.82 27.78 -1.98
CA THR A 143 7.75 28.78 -1.92
C THR A 143 7.48 29.32 -3.31
N TRP A 144 6.35 28.91 -3.88
CA TRP A 144 5.95 29.31 -5.21
C TRP A 144 5.33 30.71 -5.20
N THR A 145 6.06 31.71 -5.70
CA THR A 145 5.54 33.08 -5.90
C THR A 145 4.74 33.21 -7.20
N LYS A 146 4.85 32.22 -8.09
CA LYS A 146 4.14 32.14 -9.38
C LYS A 146 3.53 30.76 -9.55
N LYS A 147 2.42 30.71 -10.28
CA LYS A 147 1.71 29.47 -10.61
C LYS A 147 1.88 29.11 -12.09
N LEU A 148 2.02 27.82 -12.37
CA LEU A 148 1.85 27.22 -13.69
C LEU A 148 0.41 27.45 -14.15
N GLN A 149 0.24 28.09 -15.30
CA GLN A 149 -1.07 28.27 -15.91
C GLN A 149 -1.45 26.99 -16.68
N LEU A 150 -2.55 26.35 -16.30
CA LEU A 150 -3.01 25.11 -16.91
C LEU A 150 -4.23 25.35 -17.79
N ILE A 151 -4.14 24.92 -19.05
CA ILE A 151 -5.25 24.77 -19.98
C ILE A 151 -5.41 23.28 -20.23
N ASN A 152 -6.47 22.68 -19.72
CA ASN A 152 -6.68 21.24 -19.84
C ASN A 152 -7.84 20.93 -20.81
N ALA A 153 -7.51 20.29 -21.93
CA ALA A 153 -8.46 19.70 -22.86
C ALA A 153 -8.38 18.15 -22.90
N GLY A 154 -7.37 17.58 -22.25
CA GLY A 154 -7.14 16.13 -22.12
C GLY A 154 -7.49 15.59 -20.72
N THR A 155 -6.72 14.61 -20.25
CA THR A 155 -6.95 13.95 -18.96
C THR A 155 -5.81 14.19 -17.97
N ILE A 156 -6.15 14.48 -16.72
CA ILE A 156 -5.20 14.58 -15.59
C ILE A 156 -5.70 13.67 -14.47
N LEU A 157 -4.96 12.61 -14.19
CA LEU A 157 -5.42 11.52 -13.33
C LEU A 157 -4.38 11.25 -12.23
N GLY A 158 -4.67 11.62 -10.98
CA GLY A 158 -3.95 11.10 -9.82
C GLY A 158 -4.22 9.60 -9.68
N GLY A 159 -3.22 8.81 -9.35
CA GLY A 159 -3.38 7.36 -9.18
C GLY A 159 -4.28 6.99 -8.01
N GLY A 160 -4.95 5.85 -8.08
CA GLY A 160 -5.72 5.30 -6.96
C GLY A 160 -4.80 4.74 -5.88
N GLY A 161 -5.21 4.83 -4.61
CA GLY A 161 -4.51 4.18 -3.50
C GLY A 161 -4.71 2.66 -3.50
N GLY A 162 -3.73 1.89 -3.02
CA GLY A 162 -3.87 0.44 -2.86
C GLY A 162 -4.73 0.08 -1.65
N GLY A 163 -5.45 -1.04 -1.72
CA GLY A 163 -6.27 -1.53 -0.62
C GLY A 163 -5.42 -1.99 0.56
N GLY A 164 -5.95 -1.88 1.78
CA GLY A 164 -5.27 -2.31 3.00
C GLY A 164 -5.23 -3.84 3.14
N GLN A 165 -4.24 -4.35 3.86
CA GLN A 165 -4.16 -5.79 4.17
C GLN A 165 -5.28 -6.20 5.13
N GLY A 166 -5.86 -7.39 4.95
CA GLY A 166 -6.79 -7.96 5.92
C GLY A 166 -6.09 -8.26 7.26
N GLY A 167 -6.84 -8.25 8.35
CA GLY A 167 -6.33 -8.62 9.66
C GLY A 167 -6.09 -10.12 9.81
N THR A 168 -5.19 -10.52 10.70
CA THR A 168 -4.99 -11.94 11.05
C THR A 168 -6.12 -12.45 11.94
N GLY A 169 -6.52 -13.71 11.78
CA GLY A 169 -7.46 -14.35 12.68
C GLY A 169 -6.89 -14.53 14.09
N GLY A 170 -7.78 -14.65 15.07
CA GLY A 170 -7.42 -14.96 16.46
C GLY A 170 -7.02 -16.43 16.64
N ALA A 171 -6.18 -16.72 17.64
CA ALA A 171 -5.71 -18.07 17.92
C ALA A 171 -6.83 -19.00 18.40
N GLY A 172 -6.66 -20.31 18.15
CA GLY A 172 -7.56 -21.35 18.61
C GLY A 172 -6.90 -22.24 19.67
N ILE A 173 -7.73 -22.83 20.52
CA ILE A 173 -7.34 -23.85 21.49
C ILE A 173 -8.36 -24.98 21.50
N TRP A 174 -7.89 -26.23 21.56
CA TRP A 174 -8.75 -27.39 21.78
C TRP A 174 -8.06 -28.39 22.68
N GLN A 175 -8.87 -29.18 23.38
CA GLN A 175 -8.36 -30.28 24.19
C GLN A 175 -8.19 -31.50 23.32
N GLN A 176 -7.00 -32.10 23.38
CA GLN A 176 -6.70 -33.39 22.77
C GLN A 176 -6.34 -34.35 23.89
N GLU A 177 -6.94 -35.55 23.87
CA GLU A 177 -6.53 -36.62 24.76
C GLU A 177 -5.17 -37.13 24.27
N PHE A 178 -4.18 -37.11 25.17
CA PHE A 178 -2.88 -37.71 24.93
C PHE A 178 -2.77 -38.97 25.78
N MET A 179 -2.35 -40.07 25.14
CA MET A 179 -2.29 -41.40 25.74
C MET A 179 -0.89 -41.97 25.60
N GLU A 180 -0.36 -42.52 26.69
CA GLU A 180 0.89 -43.28 26.71
C GLU A 180 0.63 -44.70 27.21
N GLY A 181 1.35 -45.66 26.61
CA GLY A 181 1.24 -47.09 26.90
C GLY A 181 0.40 -47.87 25.88
N PRO A 182 0.08 -49.14 26.17
CA PRO A 182 0.37 -49.84 27.42
C PRO A 182 1.87 -50.02 27.69
N GLN A 183 2.27 -49.98 28.96
CA GLN A 183 3.63 -50.26 29.42
C GLN A 183 3.59 -51.30 30.55
N TYR A 184 4.56 -52.22 30.54
CA TYR A 184 4.83 -53.11 31.65
C TYR A 184 6.34 -53.31 31.77
N ASN A 185 6.93 -52.70 32.81
CA ASN A 185 8.33 -52.87 33.15
C ASN A 185 8.47 -52.84 34.67
N ARG A 186 8.96 -53.93 35.28
CA ARG A 186 9.22 -54.01 36.74
C ARG A 186 10.68 -53.77 37.10
N THR A 187 11.55 -53.51 36.12
CA THR A 187 12.98 -53.31 36.34
C THR A 187 13.25 -52.00 37.08
N SER A 188 13.99 -52.10 38.18
CA SER A 188 14.45 -50.94 38.96
C SER A 188 15.20 -49.97 38.06
N GLY A 189 14.81 -48.70 38.07
CA GLY A 189 15.43 -47.67 37.23
C GLY A 189 14.59 -47.28 36.01
N SER A 190 13.56 -48.04 35.61
CA SER A 190 12.60 -47.64 34.57
C SER A 190 11.22 -48.29 34.76
N ALA A 191 10.80 -48.48 36.01
CA ALA A 191 9.59 -49.21 36.32
C ALA A 191 8.32 -48.45 35.87
N SER A 192 7.46 -49.12 35.11
CA SER A 192 6.13 -48.64 34.69
C SER A 192 5.15 -49.81 34.68
N TYR A 193 4.27 -49.89 35.69
CA TYR A 193 3.28 -50.96 35.85
C TYR A 193 2.15 -50.54 36.80
N TRP A 194 1.03 -51.27 36.77
CA TRP A 194 -0.04 -51.15 37.74
C TRP A 194 -0.02 -52.36 38.66
N VAL A 195 -0.19 -52.16 39.97
CA VAL A 195 -0.23 -53.25 40.97
C VAL A 195 -1.52 -53.19 41.78
N ALA A 196 -2.17 -54.34 41.93
CA ALA A 196 -3.27 -54.55 42.85
C ALA A 196 -2.83 -55.57 43.92
N GLU A 197 -2.70 -55.13 45.15
CA GLU A 197 -2.29 -55.92 46.31
C GLU A 197 -3.53 -56.37 47.09
N TRP A 198 -3.78 -57.68 47.15
CA TRP A 198 -5.00 -58.22 47.75
C TRP A 198 -4.92 -58.28 49.27
N THR A 199 -3.73 -58.54 49.82
CA THR A 199 -3.51 -58.68 51.28
C THR A 199 -3.69 -57.37 52.03
N GLN A 200 -3.32 -56.25 51.40
CA GLN A 200 -3.48 -54.91 51.96
C GLN A 200 -4.70 -54.17 51.38
N ASN A 201 -5.40 -54.80 50.44
CA ASN A 201 -6.46 -54.22 49.62
C ASN A 201 -6.03 -52.89 48.96
N ARG A 202 -4.82 -52.85 48.37
CA ARG A 202 -4.20 -51.62 47.85
C ARG A 202 -4.03 -51.65 46.34
N THR A 203 -4.04 -50.46 45.75
CA THR A 203 -3.75 -50.29 44.33
C THR A 203 -2.82 -49.10 44.09
N SER A 204 -1.81 -49.29 43.24
CA SER A 204 -0.86 -48.25 42.84
C SER A 204 -0.53 -48.31 41.36
N ALA A 205 -0.29 -47.14 40.77
CA ALA A 205 0.26 -46.98 39.43
C ALA A 205 1.68 -46.41 39.55
N ILE A 206 2.64 -47.14 38.99
CA ILE A 206 4.05 -46.77 38.91
C ILE A 206 4.36 -46.39 37.47
N TRP A 207 5.05 -45.28 37.27
CA TRP A 207 5.52 -44.84 35.95
C TRP A 207 6.91 -44.22 36.07
N ASN A 208 7.88 -44.61 35.25
CA ASN A 208 9.27 -44.12 35.34
C ASN A 208 9.84 -44.10 36.79
N ASN A 209 9.58 -45.15 37.57
CA ASN A 209 9.86 -45.31 39.02
C ASN A 209 9.12 -44.37 39.98
N GLY A 210 8.32 -43.41 39.51
CA GLY A 210 7.46 -42.59 40.35
C GLY A 210 6.17 -43.34 40.72
N ILE A 211 5.76 -43.26 41.98
CA ILE A 211 4.43 -43.71 42.42
C ILE A 211 3.49 -42.51 42.27
N PHE A 212 2.62 -42.54 41.26
CA PHE A 212 1.74 -41.40 40.93
C PHE A 212 0.31 -41.57 41.44
N VAL A 213 -0.08 -42.81 41.73
CA VAL A 213 -1.33 -43.13 42.38
C VAL A 213 -0.99 -43.73 43.75
N PRO A 214 -1.13 -42.96 44.85
CA PRO A 214 -0.86 -43.44 46.20
C PRO A 214 -1.75 -44.65 46.53
N PRO A 215 -1.29 -45.61 47.33
CA PRO A 215 -2.09 -46.78 47.70
C PRO A 215 -3.44 -46.35 48.29
N ALA A 216 -4.55 -46.78 47.69
CA ALA A 216 -5.88 -46.66 48.31
C ALA A 216 -6.46 -48.02 48.65
N ALA A 217 -7.33 -48.05 49.65
CA ALA A 217 -8.02 -49.23 50.12
C ALA A 217 -9.09 -49.71 49.12
N ASN A 218 -8.69 -50.21 47.94
CA ASN A 218 -9.51 -51.01 47.02
C ASN A 218 -8.64 -51.60 45.89
N SER A 219 -8.36 -52.90 45.93
CA SER A 219 -7.64 -53.68 44.89
C SER A 219 -8.43 -53.85 43.57
N GLY A 220 -9.73 -53.59 43.59
CA GLY A 220 -10.62 -53.71 42.43
C GLY A 220 -10.58 -52.54 41.44
N VAL A 221 -9.98 -51.40 41.83
CA VAL A 221 -9.94 -50.18 41.01
C VAL A 221 -9.18 -50.43 39.70
N THR A 222 -9.79 -50.05 38.57
CA THR A 222 -9.22 -50.17 37.22
C THR A 222 -8.73 -48.85 36.63
N GLU A 223 -9.04 -47.72 37.26
CA GLU A 223 -8.61 -46.40 36.80
C GLU A 223 -8.48 -45.42 37.97
N ARG A 224 -7.56 -44.47 37.87
CA ARG A 224 -7.37 -43.46 38.92
C ARG A 224 -6.60 -42.24 38.44
N ASP A 225 -7.00 -41.08 38.95
CA ASP A 225 -6.25 -39.84 38.75
C ASP A 225 -4.96 -39.85 39.59
N GLY A 226 -3.83 -39.60 38.95
CA GLY A 226 -2.52 -39.47 39.57
C GLY A 226 -2.22 -38.04 40.01
N THR A 227 -1.21 -37.88 40.85
CA THR A 227 -0.79 -36.57 41.38
C THR A 227 -0.04 -35.69 40.36
N ASP A 228 0.31 -36.23 39.21
CA ASP A 228 1.02 -35.59 38.09
C ASP A 228 0.09 -35.09 36.98
N GLY A 229 -1.23 -35.11 37.20
CA GLY A 229 -2.24 -34.67 36.25
C GLY A 229 -2.58 -35.70 35.16
N TRP A 230 -2.11 -36.94 35.31
CA TRP A 230 -2.47 -38.06 34.44
C TRP A 230 -3.51 -38.96 35.08
N ARG A 231 -4.45 -39.47 34.29
CA ARG A 231 -5.33 -40.56 34.70
C ARG A 231 -4.74 -41.89 34.25
N TYR A 232 -4.45 -42.75 35.20
CA TYR A 232 -3.87 -44.06 34.98
C TYR A 232 -4.96 -45.11 34.88
N TYR A 233 -4.77 -46.11 34.00
CA TYR A 233 -5.68 -47.20 33.75
C TYR A 233 -4.93 -48.52 33.88
N ARG A 234 -5.53 -49.45 34.63
CA ARG A 234 -5.15 -50.87 34.67
C ARG A 234 -5.51 -51.49 33.34
N HIS A 235 -4.54 -52.12 32.69
CA HIS A 235 -4.74 -52.82 31.42
C HIS A 235 -4.51 -54.33 31.62
N THR A 236 -4.01 -55.03 30.61
CA THR A 236 -3.81 -56.48 30.62
C THR A 236 -2.92 -56.94 31.78
N MET A 237 -3.36 -57.97 32.50
CA MET A 237 -2.57 -58.61 33.54
C MET A 237 -1.35 -59.29 32.94
N ARG A 238 -0.18 -59.06 33.51
CA ARG A 238 1.09 -59.61 33.00
C ARG A 238 1.71 -60.63 33.94
N ASP A 239 1.46 -60.48 35.24
CA ASP A 239 2.07 -61.32 36.26
C ASP A 239 1.12 -61.44 37.45
N ASN A 240 0.94 -62.67 37.95
CA ASN A 240 0.11 -62.96 39.11
C ASN A 240 0.93 -63.07 40.42
N GLY A 241 2.13 -62.47 40.47
CA GLY A 241 2.91 -62.37 41.69
C GLY A 241 3.07 -63.69 42.46
N ASP A 242 3.24 -63.57 43.77
CA ASP A 242 3.39 -64.68 44.73
C ASP A 242 2.08 -64.96 45.51
N GLY A 243 0.94 -64.53 44.96
CA GLY A 243 -0.37 -64.61 45.62
C GLY A 243 -0.72 -63.40 46.51
N SER A 244 0.21 -62.46 46.72
CA SER A 244 -0.06 -61.23 47.48
C SER A 244 -0.44 -60.03 46.61
N ALA A 245 -0.04 -60.03 45.34
CA ALA A 245 -0.30 -58.95 44.38
C ALA A 245 -0.42 -59.46 42.94
N SER A 246 -1.17 -58.72 42.13
CA SER A 246 -1.28 -58.91 40.70
C SER A 246 -0.73 -57.68 39.98
N TYR A 247 0.10 -57.89 38.96
CA TYR A 247 0.71 -56.81 38.18
C TYR A 247 0.14 -56.77 36.76
N TYR A 248 -0.15 -55.56 36.32
CA TYR A 248 -0.82 -55.26 35.07
C TYR A 248 0.01 -54.26 34.28
N GLU A 249 -0.22 -54.25 32.98
CA GLU A 249 0.12 -53.11 32.16
C GLU A 249 -0.58 -51.85 32.66
N VAL A 250 0.11 -50.73 32.48
CA VAL A 250 -0.43 -49.41 32.79
C VAL A 250 -0.51 -48.58 31.52
N ILE A 251 -1.65 -47.93 31.33
CA ILE A 251 -1.85 -46.86 30.35
C ILE A 251 -2.09 -45.58 31.14
N ARG A 252 -1.62 -44.44 30.64
CA ARG A 252 -1.99 -43.14 31.21
C ARG A 252 -2.53 -42.21 30.15
N ARG A 253 -3.54 -41.42 30.51
CA ARG A 253 -4.15 -40.41 29.64
C ARG A 253 -4.23 -39.07 30.33
N ARG A 254 -4.09 -37.99 29.57
CA ARG A 254 -4.41 -36.65 30.04
C ARG A 254 -4.96 -35.81 28.91
N TRP A 255 -5.72 -34.79 29.26
CA TRP A 255 -6.14 -33.76 28.31
C TRP A 255 -5.06 -32.70 28.23
N GLU A 256 -4.56 -32.45 27.02
CA GLU A 256 -3.64 -31.35 26.74
C GLU A 256 -4.33 -30.31 25.87
N ASN A 257 -4.06 -29.04 26.15
CA ASN A 257 -4.44 -27.96 25.27
C ASN A 257 -3.50 -27.91 24.07
N ARG A 258 -4.05 -28.07 22.87
CA ARG A 258 -3.36 -27.82 21.60
C ARG A 258 -3.76 -26.44 21.11
N ASN A 259 -2.77 -25.67 20.68
CA ASN A 259 -2.97 -24.35 20.10
C ASN A 259 -2.94 -24.44 18.57
N SER A 260 -3.73 -23.60 17.91
CA SER A 260 -3.67 -23.35 16.47
C SER A 260 -3.49 -21.86 16.21
N SER A 261 -2.81 -21.56 15.10
CA SER A 261 -2.73 -20.20 14.61
C SER A 261 -4.03 -19.78 13.93
N GLY A 262 -4.37 -18.50 14.09
CA GLY A 262 -5.36 -17.85 13.24
C GLY A 262 -4.91 -17.78 11.78
N GLY A 263 -5.88 -17.62 10.90
CA GLY A 263 -5.62 -17.47 9.48
C GLY A 263 -4.90 -16.16 9.15
N THR A 264 -4.05 -16.18 8.13
CA THR A 264 -3.37 -14.96 7.65
C THR A 264 -4.36 -14.04 6.96
N GLY A 265 -4.20 -12.73 7.15
CA GLY A 265 -5.01 -11.72 6.47
C GLY A 265 -4.74 -11.69 4.96
N GLY A 266 -5.78 -11.47 4.17
CA GLY A 266 -5.68 -11.40 2.72
C GLY A 266 -4.96 -10.14 2.24
N ASN A 267 -4.25 -10.24 1.12
CA ASN A 267 -3.61 -9.08 0.50
C ASN A 267 -4.65 -8.08 -0.03
N GLY A 268 -4.37 -6.79 0.14
CA GLY A 268 -5.14 -5.72 -0.47
C GLY A 268 -4.97 -5.66 -1.99
N GLY A 269 -5.92 -5.02 -2.66
CA GLY A 269 -5.89 -4.80 -4.10
C GLY A 269 -4.96 -3.65 -4.50
N ALA A 270 -4.50 -3.65 -5.74
CA ALA A 270 -3.70 -2.59 -6.33
C ALA A 270 -4.62 -1.44 -6.80
N GLY A 271 -4.20 -0.20 -6.57
CA GLY A 271 -4.91 0.99 -7.04
C GLY A 271 -4.79 1.17 -8.55
N GLN A 272 -5.72 1.90 -9.17
CA GLN A 272 -5.66 2.18 -10.61
C GLN A 272 -4.56 3.19 -10.94
N GLY A 273 -3.84 2.99 -12.04
CA GLY A 273 -2.75 3.86 -12.46
C GLY A 273 -2.26 3.59 -13.88
N TRP A 274 -1.21 4.31 -14.29
CA TRP A 274 -0.55 4.04 -15.57
C TRP A 274 -0.11 2.58 -15.63
N GLN A 275 -0.57 1.86 -16.67
CA GLN A 275 -0.34 0.42 -16.87
C GLN A 275 -0.75 -0.49 -15.69
N GLN A 276 -1.49 0.02 -14.72
CA GLN A 276 -1.94 -0.72 -13.54
C GLN A 276 -3.46 -0.65 -13.45
N GLY A 277 -4.11 -1.78 -13.72
CA GLY A 277 -5.56 -1.92 -13.48
C GLY A 277 -5.87 -1.92 -11.99
N ARG A 278 -7.06 -1.42 -11.62
CA ARG A 278 -7.59 -1.58 -10.26
C ARG A 278 -7.84 -3.06 -10.00
N THR A 279 -7.35 -3.58 -8.87
CA THR A 279 -7.67 -4.94 -8.44
C THR A 279 -8.38 -4.94 -7.10
N ASN A 280 -9.16 -6.00 -6.86
CA ASN A 280 -9.82 -6.23 -5.59
C ASN A 280 -8.84 -6.87 -4.60
N GLY A 281 -9.12 -6.71 -3.31
CA GLY A 281 -8.42 -7.47 -2.28
C GLY A 281 -8.81 -8.94 -2.31
N VAL A 282 -7.92 -9.81 -1.83
CA VAL A 282 -8.17 -11.25 -1.76
C VAL A 282 -8.64 -11.66 -0.37
N GLY A 283 -9.39 -12.77 -0.29
CA GLY A 283 -9.82 -13.34 0.99
C GLY A 283 -8.62 -13.76 1.86
N GLY A 284 -8.78 -13.62 3.18
CA GLY A 284 -7.82 -14.16 4.14
C GLY A 284 -7.88 -15.69 4.21
N ALA A 285 -6.81 -16.31 4.69
CA ALA A 285 -6.75 -17.76 4.86
C ALA A 285 -7.63 -18.22 6.02
N GLY A 286 -8.09 -19.47 5.98
CA GLY A 286 -8.72 -20.12 7.14
C GLY A 286 -7.74 -20.28 8.30
N GLY A 287 -8.25 -20.19 9.53
CA GLY A 287 -7.49 -20.56 10.73
C GLY A 287 -7.45 -22.08 10.92
N GLY A 288 -6.59 -22.54 11.82
CA GLY A 288 -6.63 -23.94 12.27
C GLY A 288 -7.84 -24.24 13.18
N THR A 289 -7.85 -25.41 13.80
CA THR A 289 -8.95 -25.84 14.69
C THR A 289 -9.28 -24.80 15.76
N ASN A 290 -10.53 -24.37 15.82
CA ASN A 290 -11.05 -23.33 16.74
C ASN A 290 -10.40 -21.94 16.61
N ALA A 291 -9.53 -21.72 15.62
CA ALA A 291 -8.95 -20.42 15.35
C ALA A 291 -9.84 -19.63 14.37
N GLY A 292 -9.72 -18.31 14.42
CA GLY A 292 -10.43 -17.44 13.49
C GLY A 292 -9.75 -17.42 12.11
N SER A 293 -10.52 -17.17 11.06
CA SER A 293 -9.98 -16.89 9.72
C SER A 293 -9.38 -15.48 9.64
N GLY A 294 -8.45 -15.29 8.70
CA GLY A 294 -7.98 -13.95 8.34
C GLY A 294 -9.08 -13.13 7.66
N GLY A 295 -8.99 -11.81 7.78
CA GLY A 295 -9.87 -10.86 7.11
C GLY A 295 -9.53 -10.74 5.62
N THR A 296 -10.51 -10.30 4.83
CA THR A 296 -10.31 -10.00 3.40
C THR A 296 -9.54 -8.70 3.23
N GLY A 297 -8.61 -8.65 2.27
CA GLY A 297 -7.93 -7.41 1.91
C GLY A 297 -8.89 -6.37 1.32
N GLY A 298 -8.59 -5.09 1.48
CA GLY A 298 -9.36 -4.01 0.89
C GLY A 298 -9.17 -3.92 -0.62
N ASN A 299 -10.15 -3.38 -1.35
CA ASN A 299 -10.03 -3.12 -2.77
C ASN A 299 -9.11 -1.91 -3.04
N GLY A 300 -8.38 -1.93 -4.15
CA GLY A 300 -7.68 -0.75 -4.63
C GLY A 300 -8.66 0.35 -5.07
N GLY A 301 -8.24 1.61 -4.96
CA GLY A 301 -8.98 2.78 -5.42
C GLY A 301 -8.91 2.95 -6.94
N GLY A 302 -9.93 3.57 -7.54
CA GLY A 302 -9.86 4.08 -8.91
C GLY A 302 -8.98 5.34 -9.01
N TRP A 303 -8.84 5.90 -10.21
CA TRP A 303 -8.15 7.18 -10.39
C TRP A 303 -8.65 8.24 -9.40
N GLY A 304 -7.73 8.77 -8.60
CA GLY A 304 -8.02 9.81 -7.63
C GLY A 304 -8.78 9.37 -6.37
N ALA A 305 -9.03 8.07 -6.19
CA ALA A 305 -9.71 7.52 -5.03
C ALA A 305 -8.74 6.78 -4.11
N ALA A 306 -8.99 6.84 -2.80
CA ALA A 306 -8.24 6.06 -1.82
C ALA A 306 -8.58 4.56 -1.96
N GLY A 307 -7.67 3.70 -1.52
CA GLY A 307 -7.97 2.29 -1.34
C GLY A 307 -8.91 2.06 -0.17
N ALA A 308 -9.68 0.98 -0.20
CA ALA A 308 -10.47 0.55 0.95
C ALA A 308 -9.57 -0.09 2.01
N GLY A 309 -9.93 0.03 3.29
CA GLY A 309 -9.27 -0.71 4.36
C GLY A 309 -9.52 -2.22 4.26
N GLY A 310 -8.59 -3.01 4.80
CA GLY A 310 -8.79 -4.45 4.97
C GLY A 310 -9.80 -4.74 6.08
N ALA A 311 -10.50 -5.86 5.97
CA ALA A 311 -11.41 -6.32 7.02
C ALA A 311 -10.62 -6.88 8.22
N THR A 312 -11.18 -6.72 9.41
CA THR A 312 -10.69 -7.36 10.64
C THR A 312 -10.73 -8.88 10.50
N GLY A 313 -9.73 -9.57 11.06
CA GLY A 313 -9.74 -11.04 11.16
C GLY A 313 -10.81 -11.53 12.13
N ASN A 314 -11.33 -12.72 11.91
CA ASN A 314 -12.30 -13.32 12.83
C ASN A 314 -11.60 -13.76 14.12
N SER A 315 -12.31 -13.74 15.24
CA SER A 315 -11.80 -14.26 16.51
C SER A 315 -11.72 -15.78 16.50
N GLY A 316 -10.72 -16.32 17.16
CA GLY A 316 -10.73 -17.72 17.59
C GLY A 316 -11.30 -17.83 19.01
N ASN A 317 -11.39 -19.05 19.53
CA ASN A 317 -11.82 -19.25 20.93
C ASN A 317 -10.74 -18.93 21.97
N ASN A 318 -9.50 -18.61 21.53
CA ASN A 318 -8.37 -18.25 22.38
C ASN A 318 -7.71 -16.92 21.95
N GLY A 319 -8.52 -15.98 21.46
CA GLY A 319 -8.06 -14.63 21.15
C GLY A 319 -8.89 -13.94 20.06
N GLY A 320 -8.89 -12.61 20.08
CA GLY A 320 -9.51 -11.79 19.04
C GLY A 320 -8.69 -11.79 17.75
N GLY A 321 -9.35 -11.63 16.61
CA GLY A 321 -8.66 -11.29 15.36
C GLY A 321 -8.14 -9.85 15.39
N THR A 322 -7.11 -9.58 14.60
CA THR A 322 -6.52 -8.24 14.50
C THR A 322 -7.27 -7.39 13.49
N ALA A 323 -7.23 -6.06 13.66
CA ALA A 323 -7.81 -5.13 12.68
C ALA A 323 -7.06 -5.20 11.34
N GLY A 324 -7.78 -5.01 10.23
CA GLY A 324 -7.15 -4.83 8.93
C GLY A 324 -6.41 -3.50 8.82
N GLY A 325 -5.43 -3.44 7.93
CA GLY A 325 -4.69 -2.23 7.60
C GLY A 325 -5.55 -1.21 6.86
N ALA A 326 -5.21 0.07 6.99
CA ALA A 326 -5.84 1.13 6.21
C ALA A 326 -5.49 1.00 4.72
N GLY A 327 -6.40 1.46 3.86
CA GLY A 327 -6.10 1.65 2.44
C GLY A 327 -5.19 2.86 2.23
N GLY A 328 -4.43 2.83 1.14
CA GLY A 328 -3.54 3.90 0.73
C GLY A 328 -4.31 5.12 0.26
N ALA A 329 -3.72 6.30 0.49
CA ALA A 329 -4.26 7.56 -0.01
C ALA A 329 -4.25 7.62 -1.55
N ALA A 330 -5.22 8.34 -2.10
CA ALA A 330 -5.23 8.73 -3.50
C ALA A 330 -4.06 9.64 -3.87
N GLY A 331 -3.64 9.56 -5.12
CA GLY A 331 -2.78 10.53 -5.77
C GLY A 331 -3.47 11.87 -5.97
N VAL A 332 -2.67 12.93 -5.94
CA VAL A 332 -3.09 14.31 -6.17
C VAL A 332 -3.12 14.56 -7.69
N ALA A 333 -4.18 15.18 -8.20
CA ALA A 333 -4.22 15.59 -9.61
C ALA A 333 -3.26 16.76 -9.84
N TYR A 334 -3.37 17.81 -9.03
CA TYR A 334 -2.44 18.92 -8.94
C TYR A 334 -2.57 19.62 -7.59
N ARG A 335 -1.57 20.43 -7.20
CA ARG A 335 -1.70 21.34 -6.06
C ARG A 335 -2.08 22.75 -6.53
N SER A 336 -3.05 23.36 -5.88
CA SER A 336 -3.52 24.73 -6.16
C SER A 336 -2.49 25.81 -5.80
N ALA A 337 -1.53 25.50 -4.92
CA ALA A 337 -0.41 26.38 -4.58
C ALA A 337 0.50 26.67 -5.79
N ILE A 338 0.58 25.74 -6.74
CA ILE A 338 1.52 25.73 -7.87
C ILE A 338 0.84 25.83 -9.22
N VAL A 339 -0.42 25.41 -9.32
CA VAL A 339 -1.17 25.32 -10.58
C VAL A 339 -2.38 26.24 -10.46
N GLN A 340 -2.50 27.12 -11.45
CA GLN A 340 -3.69 27.91 -11.70
C GLN A 340 -4.37 27.35 -12.94
N VAL A 341 -5.54 26.73 -12.77
CA VAL A 341 -6.35 26.29 -13.90
C VAL A 341 -6.97 27.52 -14.56
N VAL A 342 -6.57 27.80 -15.79
CA VAL A 342 -7.09 28.91 -16.60
C VAL A 342 -8.33 28.47 -17.36
N SER A 343 -8.33 27.23 -17.87
CA SER A 343 -9.52 26.61 -18.45
C SER A 343 -9.41 25.08 -18.36
N ASN A 344 -10.57 24.43 -18.27
CA ASN A 344 -10.67 22.97 -18.27
C ASN A 344 -11.90 22.55 -19.08
N THR A 345 -11.67 21.94 -20.23
CA THR A 345 -12.68 21.24 -21.05
C THR A 345 -12.50 19.72 -21.02
N GLY A 346 -11.41 19.25 -20.42
CA GLY A 346 -11.10 17.84 -20.24
C GLY A 346 -11.48 17.28 -18.85
N THR A 347 -10.90 16.14 -18.48
CA THR A 347 -11.14 15.48 -17.19
C THR A 347 -9.98 15.68 -16.22
N ILE A 348 -10.31 16.01 -14.97
CA ILE A 348 -9.37 16.01 -13.85
C ILE A 348 -9.93 15.08 -12.78
N SER A 349 -9.17 14.05 -12.40
CA SER A 349 -9.53 13.11 -11.34
C SER A 349 -8.36 12.97 -10.36
N GLY A 350 -8.62 13.09 -9.06
CA GLY A 350 -7.59 13.16 -8.04
C GLY A 350 -7.85 14.25 -7.02
N ARG A 351 -7.20 14.13 -5.86
CA ARG A 351 -7.27 15.18 -4.85
C ARG A 351 -6.62 16.45 -5.39
N ILE A 352 -7.20 17.61 -5.08
CA ILE A 352 -6.58 18.92 -5.30
C ILE A 352 -6.17 19.44 -3.92
N THR A 353 -4.89 19.80 -3.77
CA THR A 353 -4.32 20.28 -2.50
C THR A 353 -3.51 21.55 -2.70
#